data_AF-E2AWY9-F1
#
_entry.id   AF-E2AWY9-F1
#
_cell.length_a   1.000
_cell.length_b   1.000
_cell.length_c   1.000
_cell.angle_alpha   90.00
_cell.angle_beta   90.00
_cell.angle_gamma   90.00
#
_symmetry.space_group_name_H-M   'P 1'
#
loop_
_entity.id
_entity.type
_entity.pdbx_description
1 polymer ?
#
loop_
_entity_poly.entity_id
_entity_poly.type
_entity_poly.pdbx_seq_one_letter_code
_entity_poly.pdbx_strand_id
1 'polypeptide(L)'
;NGSKCTAVKINNSEFTVQQTCAFDAIFHVIAVGIATIKNYKEVANSSENATMKLAATVLHDGKMYARHYIERAIILINLPLFNDAITTYTRSIKKLNANCNAADLLSKLFNNMPSCTKTISCICGNEKVQQITEVNVNIDILLCKGLQYVQEAIDDASNIGTTCRKCKSNVAIKVEYGSHIFIDTTIFTDDTYIATKPAIKHELHNIATSIQLQSNTYTLTGIVNYAKPISNRLDDGHYTAYARTGIHWYLYDDLKKKRQTVTSQTEITPHILSY
;
A
#
# COMPACT_ATOMS: atom_id res chain seq x y z
N ASN A 1 -1.61 -4.78 15.64
CA ASN A 1 -0.86 -6.04 15.73
C ASN A 1 -1.75 -7.22 16.04
N GLY A 2 -2.00 -8.09 15.06
CA GLY A 2 -2.76 -9.33 15.20
C GLY A 2 -2.15 -10.32 16.20
N SER A 3 -0.83 -10.34 16.35
CA SER A 3 -0.13 -11.18 17.33
C SER A 3 -0.39 -10.76 18.79
N LYS A 4 -0.96 -9.57 19.02
CA LYS A 4 -1.43 -9.10 20.34
C LYS A 4 -2.96 -9.17 20.49
N CYS A 5 -3.69 -9.54 19.44
CA CYS A 5 -5.14 -9.63 19.46
C CYS A 5 -5.58 -11.00 19.97
N THR A 6 -6.69 -11.02 20.72
CA THR A 6 -7.38 -12.26 21.04
C THR A 6 -7.99 -12.87 19.78
N ALA A 7 -8.24 -14.17 19.80
CA ALA A 7 -8.92 -14.83 18.71
C ALA A 7 -10.33 -14.27 18.50
N VAL A 8 -10.80 -14.33 17.25
CA VAL A 8 -12.11 -13.83 16.82
C VAL A 8 -12.99 -14.99 16.34
N LYS A 9 -14.30 -14.93 16.60
CA LYS A 9 -15.24 -15.94 16.12
C LYS A 9 -15.80 -15.57 14.74
N ILE A 10 -15.63 -16.44 13.76
CA ILE A 10 -16.11 -16.30 12.37
C ILE A 10 -16.70 -17.66 11.94
N ASN A 11 -17.97 -17.69 11.55
CA ASN A 11 -18.66 -18.90 11.07
C ASN A 11 -18.42 -20.15 11.95
N ASN A 12 -18.67 -20.03 13.25
CA ASN A 12 -18.46 -21.07 14.27
C ASN A 12 -17.01 -21.56 14.44
N SER A 13 -16.05 -20.91 13.80
CA SER A 13 -14.61 -21.14 14.01
C SER A 13 -14.01 -19.96 14.76
N GLU A 14 -13.07 -20.24 15.64
CA GLU A 14 -12.21 -19.28 16.32
C GLU A 14 -10.92 -19.12 15.52
N PHE A 15 -10.64 -17.90 15.09
CA PHE A 15 -9.49 -17.54 14.27
C PHE A 15 -8.51 -16.69 15.07
N THR A 16 -7.26 -17.12 15.10
CA THR A 16 -6.13 -16.28 15.50
C THR A 16 -5.41 -15.77 14.26
N VAL A 17 -5.39 -14.45 14.04
CA VAL A 17 -4.70 -13.83 12.89
C VAL A 17 -3.42 -13.17 13.39
N GLN A 18 -2.26 -13.62 12.92
CA GLN A 18 -0.94 -13.14 13.34
C GLN A 18 -0.20 -12.44 12.20
N GLN A 19 0.87 -11.73 12.54
CA GLN A 19 1.76 -11.05 11.58
C GLN A 19 1.02 -10.08 10.64
N THR A 20 0.12 -9.27 11.19
CA THR A 20 -0.71 -8.33 10.42
C THR A 20 -0.03 -6.97 10.19
N CYS A 21 1.27 -6.82 10.41
CA CYS A 21 1.93 -5.51 10.39
C CYS A 21 1.82 -4.82 9.03
N ALA A 22 1.92 -5.58 7.92
CA ALA A 22 1.73 -5.06 6.57
C ALA A 22 0.32 -4.46 6.39
N PHE A 23 -0.71 -5.21 6.79
CA PHE A 23 -2.10 -4.74 6.76
C PHE A 23 -2.28 -3.49 7.63
N ASP A 24 -1.80 -3.54 8.87
CA ASP A 24 -2.00 -2.46 9.84
C ASP A 24 -1.30 -1.17 9.36
N ALA A 25 -0.13 -1.27 8.70
CA ALA A 25 0.56 -0.14 8.10
C ALA A 25 -0.21 0.46 6.91
N ILE A 26 -0.66 -0.36 5.95
CA ILE A 26 -1.50 0.09 4.82
C ILE A 26 -2.77 0.76 5.37
N PHE A 27 -3.45 0.10 6.30
CA PHE A 27 -4.67 0.60 6.91
C PHE A 27 -4.49 1.99 7.53
N HIS A 28 -3.39 2.24 8.24
CA HIS A 28 -3.12 3.54 8.85
C HIS A 28 -2.88 4.64 7.82
N VAL A 29 -2.16 4.37 6.74
CA VAL A 29 -1.94 5.34 5.66
C VAL A 29 -3.28 5.74 5.02
N ILE A 30 -4.12 4.76 4.72
CA ILE A 30 -5.46 4.97 4.14
C ILE A 30 -6.36 5.74 5.10
N ALA A 31 -6.41 5.34 6.38
CA ALA A 31 -7.23 6.02 7.37
C ALA A 31 -6.81 7.48 7.56
N VAL A 32 -5.51 7.79 7.51
CA VAL A 32 -5.06 9.18 7.56
C VAL A 32 -5.49 9.94 6.31
N GLY A 33 -5.32 9.37 5.12
CA GLY A 33 -5.81 9.97 3.88
C GLY A 33 -7.30 10.32 3.95
N ILE A 34 -8.14 9.38 4.43
CA ILE A 34 -9.59 9.58 4.60
C ILE A 34 -9.87 10.70 5.62
N ALA A 35 -9.09 10.78 6.69
CA ALA A 35 -9.28 11.78 7.73
C ALA A 35 -8.89 13.20 7.27
N THR A 36 -7.90 13.32 6.36
CA THR A 36 -7.32 14.62 5.99
C THR A 36 -7.74 15.15 4.62
N ILE A 37 -8.18 14.28 3.70
CA ILE A 37 -8.52 14.68 2.32
C ILE A 37 -10.03 14.52 2.10
N LYS A 38 -10.73 15.65 1.94
CA LYS A 38 -12.20 15.68 1.80
C LYS A 38 -12.71 14.79 0.67
N ASN A 39 -12.14 14.92 -0.53
CA ASN A 39 -12.58 14.13 -1.69
C ASN A 39 -12.33 12.63 -1.47
N TYR A 40 -11.23 12.25 -0.83
CA TYR A 40 -10.94 10.85 -0.54
C TYR A 40 -11.89 10.28 0.53
N LYS A 41 -12.32 11.10 1.50
CA LYS A 41 -13.39 10.75 2.44
C LYS A 41 -14.72 10.47 1.73
N GLU A 42 -15.11 11.31 0.78
CA GLU A 42 -16.33 11.13 -0.01
C GLU A 42 -16.27 9.82 -0.80
N VAL A 43 -15.14 9.56 -1.46
CA VAL A 43 -14.89 8.28 -2.16
C VAL A 43 -14.95 7.10 -1.19
N ALA A 44 -14.36 7.20 0.00
CA ALA A 44 -14.38 6.14 1.00
C ALA A 44 -15.81 5.80 1.46
N ASN A 45 -16.65 6.82 1.66
CA ASN A 45 -18.03 6.64 2.09
C ASN A 45 -18.91 5.95 1.04
N SER A 46 -18.58 6.09 -0.24
CA SER A 46 -19.28 5.42 -1.36
C SER A 46 -18.57 4.17 -1.87
N SER A 47 -17.41 3.81 -1.30
CA SER A 47 -16.59 2.71 -1.82
C SER A 47 -17.16 1.35 -1.44
N GLU A 48 -17.15 0.40 -2.37
CA GLU A 48 -17.41 -1.01 -2.10
C GLU A 48 -16.17 -1.78 -1.59
N ASN A 49 -15.01 -1.13 -1.56
CA ASN A 49 -13.78 -1.74 -1.06
C ASN A 49 -13.84 -1.97 0.46
N ALA A 50 -13.66 -3.22 0.90
CA ALA A 50 -13.80 -3.60 2.31
C ALA A 50 -12.79 -2.90 3.23
N THR A 51 -11.56 -2.68 2.76
CA THR A 51 -10.51 -1.96 3.51
C THR A 51 -10.88 -0.49 3.71
N MET A 52 -11.38 0.16 2.66
CA MET A 52 -11.89 1.54 2.73
C MET A 52 -13.07 1.67 3.69
N LYS A 53 -14.04 0.74 3.62
CA LYS A 53 -15.20 0.70 4.53
C LYS A 53 -14.78 0.53 5.98
N LEU A 54 -13.85 -0.38 6.25
CA LEU A 54 -13.31 -0.57 7.60
C LEU A 54 -12.64 0.72 8.10
N ALA A 55 -11.80 1.35 7.28
CA ALA A 55 -11.10 2.58 7.66
C ALA A 55 -12.08 3.74 7.95
N ALA A 56 -13.07 3.94 7.07
CA ALA A 56 -14.12 4.93 7.26
C ALA A 56 -14.93 4.68 8.54
N THR A 57 -15.29 3.42 8.81
CA THR A 57 -16.05 3.03 10.01
C THR A 57 -15.25 3.29 11.29
N VAL A 58 -13.95 2.93 11.31
CA VAL A 58 -13.07 3.18 12.47
C VAL A 58 -12.94 4.68 12.74
N LEU A 59 -12.78 5.50 11.69
CA LEU A 59 -12.69 6.95 11.82
C LEU A 59 -14.00 7.56 12.31
N HIS A 60 -15.14 7.09 11.78
CA HIS A 60 -16.46 7.51 12.23
C HIS A 60 -16.69 7.20 13.71
N ASP A 61 -16.31 6.01 14.17
CA ASP A 61 -16.51 5.61 15.55
C ASP A 61 -15.51 6.25 16.54
N GLY A 62 -14.42 6.83 16.03
CA GLY A 62 -13.39 7.53 16.79
C GLY A 62 -12.46 6.63 17.63
N LYS A 63 -12.71 5.32 17.67
CA LYS A 63 -11.85 4.31 18.33
C LYS A 63 -12.08 2.91 17.75
N MET A 64 -11.13 2.02 18.02
CA MET A 64 -11.23 0.61 17.64
C MET A 64 -12.13 -0.19 18.59
N TYR A 65 -12.97 -1.06 18.04
CA TYR A 65 -13.84 -1.99 18.76
C TYR A 65 -13.63 -3.43 18.28
N ALA A 66 -14.14 -4.40 19.04
CA ALA A 66 -14.09 -5.82 18.69
C ALA A 66 -14.58 -6.11 17.25
N ARG A 67 -15.64 -5.44 16.80
CA ARG A 67 -16.17 -5.59 15.43
C ARG A 67 -15.16 -5.25 14.34
N HIS A 68 -14.31 -4.25 14.56
CA HIS A 68 -13.29 -3.85 13.58
C HIS A 68 -12.19 -4.90 13.45
N TYR A 69 -11.86 -5.58 14.56
CA TYR A 69 -10.91 -6.69 14.53
C TYR A 69 -11.49 -7.92 13.80
N ILE A 70 -12.80 -8.17 13.95
CA ILE A 70 -13.51 -9.22 13.21
C ILE A 70 -13.53 -8.88 11.72
N GLU A 71 -13.89 -7.66 11.35
CA GLU A 71 -13.90 -7.19 9.95
C GLU A 71 -12.51 -7.29 9.30
N ARG A 72 -11.46 -6.84 9.99
CA ARG A 72 -10.07 -7.04 9.53
C ARG A 72 -9.74 -8.51 9.29
N ALA A 73 -10.12 -9.39 10.22
CA ALA A 73 -9.87 -10.82 10.07
C ALA A 73 -10.63 -11.40 8.87
N ILE A 74 -11.90 -11.00 8.65
CA ILE A 74 -12.69 -11.40 7.48
C ILE A 74 -12.02 -10.93 6.18
N ILE A 75 -11.54 -9.69 6.12
CA ILE A 75 -10.81 -9.17 4.96
C ILE A 75 -9.62 -10.09 4.65
N LEU A 76 -8.75 -10.32 5.63
CA LEU A 76 -7.53 -11.13 5.43
C LEU A 76 -7.85 -12.59 5.08
N ILE A 77 -8.79 -13.24 5.76
CA ILE A 77 -9.14 -14.65 5.50
C ILE A 77 -9.70 -14.85 4.09
N ASN A 78 -10.40 -13.86 3.55
CA ASN A 78 -11.00 -13.94 2.21
C ASN A 78 -10.04 -13.56 1.08
N LEU A 79 -8.80 -13.14 1.39
CA LEU A 79 -7.81 -12.86 0.35
C LEU A 79 -7.21 -14.17 -0.19
N PRO A 80 -7.23 -14.39 -1.51
CA PRO A 80 -6.62 -15.58 -2.12
C PRO A 80 -5.13 -15.76 -1.78
N LEU A 81 -4.44 -14.66 -1.46
CA LEU A 81 -3.05 -14.64 -1.01
C LEU A 81 -2.78 -15.56 0.19
N PHE A 82 -3.80 -15.81 1.01
CA PHE A 82 -3.66 -16.49 2.29
C PHE A 82 -4.35 -17.86 2.36
N ASN A 83 -4.86 -18.39 1.24
CA ASN A 83 -5.57 -19.66 1.21
C ASN A 83 -4.75 -20.80 1.83
N ASP A 84 -3.46 -20.87 1.53
CA ASP A 84 -2.54 -21.90 2.04
C ASP A 84 -1.87 -21.51 3.38
N ALA A 85 -2.10 -20.29 3.86
CA ALA A 85 -1.52 -19.77 5.10
C ALA A 85 -2.41 -20.03 6.33
N ILE A 86 -3.58 -20.66 6.14
CA ILE A 86 -4.51 -21.01 7.22
C ILE A 86 -4.22 -22.42 7.74
N THR A 87 -3.66 -22.48 8.94
CA THR A 87 -3.50 -23.74 9.68
C THR A 87 -4.79 -24.06 10.44
N THR A 88 -5.33 -25.27 10.23
CA THR A 88 -6.49 -25.77 10.97
C THR A 88 -6.01 -26.75 12.04
N TYR A 89 -6.20 -26.41 13.32
CA TYR A 89 -5.84 -27.29 14.45
C TYR A 89 -6.97 -28.23 14.82
N THR A 90 -8.20 -27.71 14.86
CA THR A 90 -9.42 -28.48 15.05
C THR A 90 -10.50 -27.97 14.10
N ARG A 91 -11.67 -28.63 14.06
CA ARG A 91 -12.81 -28.15 13.27
C ARG A 91 -13.21 -26.70 13.59
N SER A 92 -12.96 -26.25 14.82
CA SER A 92 -13.35 -24.93 15.33
C SER A 92 -12.19 -23.99 15.63
N ILE A 93 -10.92 -24.42 15.54
CA ILE A 93 -9.76 -23.58 15.87
C ILE A 93 -8.84 -23.48 14.67
N LYS A 94 -8.67 -22.25 14.17
CA LYS A 94 -7.90 -21.92 12.98
C LYS A 94 -6.92 -20.79 13.28
N LYS A 95 -5.82 -20.77 12.54
CA LYS A 95 -4.79 -19.74 12.65
C LYS A 95 -4.37 -19.31 11.26
N LEU A 96 -4.34 -17.99 11.05
CA LEU A 96 -3.80 -17.38 9.84
C LEU A 96 -2.47 -16.68 10.18
N ASN A 97 -1.42 -17.03 9.45
CA ASN A 97 -0.21 -16.22 9.38
C ASN A 97 -0.35 -15.23 8.21
N ALA A 98 -0.55 -13.94 8.50
CA ALA A 98 -0.74 -12.91 7.48
C ALA A 98 0.57 -12.21 7.08
N ASN A 99 1.72 -12.83 7.38
CA ASN A 99 3.01 -12.31 6.92
C ASN A 99 3.08 -12.35 5.39
N CYS A 100 3.33 -11.21 4.76
CA CYS A 100 3.52 -11.07 3.33
C CYS A 100 4.21 -9.74 2.99
N ASN A 101 4.62 -9.61 1.74
CA ASN A 101 5.07 -8.34 1.20
C ASN A 101 3.91 -7.33 1.17
N ALA A 102 4.15 -6.11 1.66
CA ALA A 102 3.11 -5.08 1.74
C ALA A 102 2.57 -4.65 0.36
N ALA A 103 3.40 -4.57 -0.68
CA ALA A 103 2.96 -4.23 -2.03
C ALA A 103 2.06 -5.33 -2.61
N ASP A 104 2.44 -6.60 -2.44
CA ASP A 104 1.59 -7.73 -2.84
C ASP A 104 0.24 -7.67 -2.13
N LEU A 105 0.23 -7.41 -0.82
CA LEU A 105 -1.00 -7.26 -0.05
C LEU A 105 -1.85 -6.10 -0.55
N LEU A 106 -1.24 -4.93 -0.80
CA LEU A 106 -1.90 -3.74 -1.32
C LEU A 106 -2.62 -4.04 -2.64
N SER A 107 -1.93 -4.73 -3.56
CA SER A 107 -2.48 -5.13 -4.86
C SER A 107 -3.77 -5.94 -4.73
N LYS A 108 -3.87 -6.79 -3.69
CA LYS A 108 -5.06 -7.60 -3.42
C LYS A 108 -6.14 -6.83 -2.67
N LEU A 109 -5.75 -5.98 -1.72
CA LEU A 109 -6.68 -5.17 -0.95
C LEU A 109 -7.39 -4.12 -1.82
N PHE A 110 -6.75 -3.62 -2.88
CA PHE A 110 -7.24 -2.52 -3.72
C PHE A 110 -7.46 -2.91 -5.18
N ASN A 111 -7.58 -4.21 -5.49
CA ASN A 111 -7.79 -4.69 -6.87
C ASN A 111 -9.02 -4.09 -7.56
N ASN A 112 -10.08 -3.77 -6.82
CA ASN A 112 -11.32 -3.17 -7.31
C ASN A 112 -11.34 -1.64 -7.20
N MET A 113 -10.25 -1.03 -6.74
CA MET A 113 -10.09 0.41 -6.62
C MET A 113 -8.64 0.77 -7.02
N PRO A 114 -8.29 0.61 -8.31
CA PRO A 114 -6.91 0.76 -8.76
C PRO A 114 -6.44 2.23 -8.75
N SER A 115 -5.12 2.44 -8.69
CA SER A 115 -4.51 3.75 -8.87
C SER A 115 -4.67 4.31 -10.28
N CYS A 116 -4.71 3.44 -11.30
CA CYS A 116 -5.10 3.86 -12.65
C CYS A 116 -5.69 2.71 -13.49
N THR A 117 -6.43 3.10 -14.52
CA THR A 117 -6.92 2.22 -15.57
C THR A 117 -6.26 2.62 -16.89
N LYS A 118 -5.62 1.67 -17.58
CA LYS A 118 -5.04 1.85 -18.91
C LYS A 118 -5.92 1.20 -19.96
N THR A 119 -6.35 1.97 -20.94
CA THR A 119 -7.05 1.48 -22.13
C THR A 119 -6.10 1.56 -23.32
N ILE A 120 -5.81 0.38 -23.89
CA ILE A 120 -4.95 0.20 -25.05
C ILE A 120 -5.85 -0.09 -26.24
N SER A 121 -5.93 0.85 -27.19
CA SER A 121 -6.77 0.71 -28.38
C SER A 121 -5.91 0.72 -29.63
N CYS A 122 -6.06 -0.32 -30.45
CA CYS A 122 -5.31 -0.47 -31.70
C CYS A 122 -6.23 -0.37 -32.92
N ILE A 123 -5.72 0.19 -34.01
CA ILE A 123 -6.40 0.26 -35.31
C ILE A 123 -6.87 -1.09 -35.86
N CYS A 124 -6.26 -2.21 -35.46
CA CYS A 124 -6.67 -3.56 -35.88
C CYS A 124 -7.86 -4.12 -35.07
N GLY A 125 -8.53 -3.27 -34.28
CA GLY A 125 -9.65 -3.63 -33.40
C GLY A 125 -9.24 -4.36 -32.11
N ASN A 126 -7.93 -4.45 -31.80
CA ASN A 126 -7.49 -5.04 -30.55
C ASN A 126 -7.59 -4.00 -29.43
N GLU A 127 -8.47 -4.25 -28.47
CA GLU A 127 -8.64 -3.43 -27.27
C GLU A 127 -8.27 -4.23 -26.02
N LYS A 128 -7.60 -3.57 -25.07
CA LYS A 128 -7.28 -4.15 -23.77
C LYS A 128 -7.41 -3.08 -22.69
N VAL A 129 -8.19 -3.40 -21.66
CA VAL A 129 -8.26 -2.59 -20.44
C VAL A 129 -7.43 -3.27 -19.36
N GLN A 130 -6.64 -2.48 -18.63
CA GLN A 130 -5.81 -2.95 -17.52
C GLN A 130 -6.04 -2.07 -16.30
N GLN A 131 -6.37 -2.68 -15.17
CA GLN A 131 -6.42 -2.03 -13.87
C GLN A 131 -5.07 -2.20 -13.19
N ILE A 132 -4.53 -1.11 -12.66
CA ILE A 132 -3.18 -1.04 -12.09
C ILE A 132 -3.30 -0.46 -10.68
N THR A 133 -3.00 -1.28 -9.68
CA THR A 133 -3.06 -0.86 -8.27
C THR A 133 -1.87 0.01 -7.91
N GLU A 134 -0.67 -0.27 -8.43
CA GLU A 134 0.56 0.50 -8.20
C GLU A 134 1.05 1.15 -9.50
N VAL A 135 1.21 2.47 -9.51
CA VAL A 135 1.70 3.20 -10.68
C VAL A 135 3.17 2.87 -10.93
N ASN A 136 3.48 2.55 -12.19
CA ASN A 136 4.84 2.31 -12.63
C ASN A 136 5.69 3.59 -12.50
N VAL A 137 6.90 3.44 -11.99
CA VAL A 137 7.90 4.50 -11.88
C VAL A 137 9.23 4.01 -12.42
N ASN A 138 10.04 4.92 -12.96
CA ASN A 138 11.43 4.63 -13.23
C ASN A 138 12.18 4.58 -11.90
N ILE A 139 12.54 3.37 -11.49
CA ILE A 139 13.15 3.16 -10.19
C ILE A 139 14.58 3.65 -10.10
N ASP A 140 15.30 3.71 -11.23
CA ASP A 140 16.66 4.24 -11.27
C ASP A 140 16.68 5.74 -10.95
N ILE A 141 15.64 6.48 -11.36
CA ILE A 141 15.49 7.90 -10.98
C ILE A 141 15.35 8.01 -9.46
N LEU A 142 14.51 7.18 -8.84
CA LEU A 142 14.30 7.23 -7.39
C LEU A 142 15.55 6.81 -6.60
N LEU A 143 16.25 5.77 -7.05
CA LEU A 143 17.45 5.25 -6.41
C LEU A 143 18.66 6.17 -6.58
N CYS A 144 18.78 6.88 -7.70
CA CYS A 144 19.94 7.73 -7.99
C CYS A 144 19.73 9.20 -7.60
N LYS A 145 18.48 9.68 -7.57
CA LYS A 145 18.17 11.10 -7.29
C LYS A 145 17.39 11.30 -5.99
N GLY A 146 16.69 10.28 -5.51
CA GLY A 146 15.86 10.33 -4.30
C GLY A 146 14.36 10.48 -4.56
N LEU A 147 13.58 10.40 -3.47
CA LEU A 147 12.11 10.34 -3.50
C LEU A 147 11.44 11.69 -3.78
N GLN A 148 12.19 12.78 -3.80
CA GLN A 148 11.73 14.10 -4.23
C GLN A 148 11.51 14.16 -5.76
N TYR A 149 12.06 13.19 -6.50
CA TYR A 149 11.93 13.07 -7.95
C TYR A 149 10.86 12.07 -8.38
N VAL A 150 9.88 11.76 -7.52
CA VAL A 150 8.78 10.84 -7.86
C VAL A 150 7.99 11.30 -9.08
N GLN A 151 7.75 12.59 -9.25
CA GLN A 151 7.09 13.11 -10.47
C GLN A 151 7.89 12.74 -11.73
N GLU A 152 9.20 13.03 -11.73
CA GLU A 152 10.09 12.72 -12.86
C GLU A 152 10.10 11.21 -13.16
N ALA A 153 10.11 10.38 -12.11
CA ALA A 153 10.08 8.92 -12.25
C ALA A 153 8.76 8.40 -12.86
N ILE A 154 7.63 9.01 -12.55
CA ILE A 154 6.33 8.66 -13.16
C ILE A 154 6.28 9.10 -14.62
N ASP A 155 6.72 10.33 -14.90
CA ASP A 155 6.69 10.91 -16.24
C ASP A 155 7.59 10.11 -17.19
N ASP A 156 8.78 9.73 -16.76
CA ASP A 156 9.71 8.90 -17.53
C ASP A 156 9.12 7.51 -17.83
N ALA A 157 8.56 6.84 -16.83
CA ALA A 157 7.94 5.52 -17.00
C ALA A 157 6.70 5.55 -17.93
N SER A 158 6.06 6.72 -18.06
CA SER A 158 4.88 6.90 -18.91
C SER A 158 5.23 7.09 -20.39
N ASN A 159 6.47 7.45 -20.71
CA ASN A 159 6.93 7.73 -22.08
C ASN A 159 7.33 6.48 -22.89
N ILE A 160 7.14 5.28 -22.33
CA ILE A 160 7.49 4.03 -23.01
C ILE A 160 6.42 3.70 -24.06
N GLY A 161 6.80 3.87 -25.33
CA GLY A 161 5.97 3.47 -26.46
C GLY A 161 5.54 2.00 -26.35
N THR A 162 4.25 1.72 -26.58
CA THR A 162 3.71 0.36 -26.57
C THR A 162 3.31 -0.06 -27.98
N THR A 163 3.49 -1.34 -28.30
CA THR A 163 3.09 -1.94 -29.58
C THR A 163 1.93 -2.92 -29.40
N CYS A 164 1.07 -3.01 -30.40
CA CYS A 164 -0.02 -3.98 -30.43
C CYS A 164 0.54 -5.39 -30.51
N ARG A 165 0.09 -6.29 -29.63
CA ARG A 165 0.53 -7.70 -29.67
C ARG A 165 0.17 -8.40 -30.98
N LYS A 166 -0.95 -8.02 -31.61
CA LYS A 166 -1.51 -8.62 -32.84
C LYS A 166 -0.86 -8.09 -34.11
N CYS A 167 -0.89 -6.77 -34.34
CA CYS A 167 -0.40 -6.17 -35.60
C CYS A 167 0.97 -5.49 -35.49
N LYS A 168 1.57 -5.44 -34.30
CA LYS A 168 2.88 -4.82 -34.00
C LYS A 168 2.98 -3.30 -34.23
N SER A 169 1.92 -2.65 -34.70
CA SER A 169 1.85 -1.19 -34.80
C SER A 169 1.90 -0.51 -33.43
N ASN A 170 2.41 0.72 -33.39
CA ASN A 170 2.34 1.57 -32.20
C ASN A 170 0.87 1.80 -31.80
N VAL A 171 0.60 1.75 -30.51
CA VAL A 171 -0.75 1.94 -29.96
C VAL A 171 -0.79 3.15 -29.05
N ALA A 172 -1.89 3.91 -29.15
CA ALA A 172 -2.18 4.95 -28.18
C ALA A 172 -2.64 4.29 -26.87
N ILE A 173 -2.14 4.80 -25.75
CA ILE A 173 -2.58 4.38 -24.42
C ILE A 173 -3.31 5.56 -23.79
N LYS A 174 -4.58 5.33 -23.44
CA LYS A 174 -5.33 6.25 -22.58
C LYS A 174 -5.16 5.79 -21.14
N VAL A 175 -4.79 6.71 -20.25
CA VAL A 175 -4.67 6.45 -18.81
C VAL A 175 -5.74 7.26 -18.08
N GLU A 176 -6.47 6.63 -17.16
CA GLU A 176 -7.40 7.30 -16.26
C GLU A 176 -6.97 7.02 -14.83
N TYR A 177 -6.62 8.05 -14.07
CA TYR A 177 -6.13 7.91 -12.71
C TYR A 177 -7.30 7.83 -11.71
N GLY A 178 -7.13 6.97 -10.70
CA GLY A 178 -8.10 6.73 -9.63
C GLY A 178 -8.03 7.79 -8.54
N SER A 179 -8.70 7.52 -7.42
CA SER A 179 -8.79 8.46 -6.28
C SER A 179 -7.57 8.47 -5.36
N HIS A 180 -6.64 7.54 -5.55
CA HIS A 180 -5.36 7.46 -4.85
C HIS A 180 -4.30 6.99 -5.83
N ILE A 181 -3.03 7.21 -5.49
CA ILE A 181 -1.87 6.70 -6.22
C ILE A 181 -0.96 5.98 -5.25
N PHE A 182 -0.79 4.68 -5.48
CA PHE A 182 0.22 3.88 -4.82
C PHE A 182 1.44 3.72 -5.70
N ILE A 183 2.62 3.75 -5.10
CA ILE A 183 3.89 3.49 -5.77
C ILE A 183 4.62 2.41 -5.00
N ASP A 184 4.88 1.29 -5.66
CA ASP A 184 5.71 0.22 -5.12
C ASP A 184 7.18 0.67 -5.12
N THR A 185 7.78 0.58 -3.94
CA THR A 185 9.17 0.96 -3.67
C THR A 185 9.92 -0.17 -2.94
N THR A 186 9.38 -1.39 -2.93
CA THR A 186 9.97 -2.59 -2.28
C THR A 186 11.42 -2.84 -2.66
N ILE A 187 11.83 -2.45 -3.86
CA ILE A 187 13.20 -2.54 -4.37
C ILE A 187 14.27 -1.86 -3.49
N PHE A 188 13.92 -0.88 -2.64
CA PHE A 188 14.87 -0.28 -1.68
C PHE A 188 15.33 -1.29 -0.62
N THR A 189 14.67 -2.45 -0.52
CA THR A 189 15.07 -3.53 0.39
C THR A 189 15.74 -4.70 -0.31
N ASP A 190 15.80 -4.71 -1.63
CA ASP A 190 16.54 -5.72 -2.39
C ASP A 190 18.04 -5.43 -2.32
N ASP A 191 18.74 -6.17 -1.45
CA ASP A 191 20.19 -6.03 -1.25
C ASP A 191 20.99 -6.24 -2.54
N THR A 192 20.50 -7.09 -3.45
CA THR A 192 21.17 -7.35 -4.73
C THR A 192 21.08 -6.14 -5.65
N TYR A 193 19.90 -5.53 -5.70
CA TYR A 193 19.66 -4.38 -6.57
C TYR A 193 20.38 -3.12 -6.07
N ILE A 194 20.29 -2.84 -4.76
CA ILE A 194 20.85 -1.62 -4.17
C ILE A 194 22.38 -1.65 -4.01
N ALA A 195 23.00 -2.83 -3.97
CA ALA A 195 24.46 -2.97 -3.79
C ALA A 195 25.29 -2.23 -4.86
N THR A 196 24.70 -1.97 -6.03
CA THR A 196 25.36 -1.28 -7.16
C THR A 196 25.03 0.20 -7.25
N LYS A 197 24.19 0.72 -6.35
CA LYS A 197 23.62 2.08 -6.42
C LYS A 197 24.23 2.98 -5.33
N PRO A 198 24.15 4.31 -5.48
CA PRO A 198 24.59 5.23 -4.43
C PRO A 198 23.80 4.99 -3.13
N ALA A 199 24.49 5.06 -1.99
CA ALA A 199 23.84 4.99 -0.67
C ALA A 199 23.12 6.31 -0.37
N ILE A 200 21.92 6.49 -0.93
CA ILE A 200 21.06 7.63 -0.63
C ILE A 200 20.25 7.33 0.62
N LYS A 201 20.37 8.19 1.63
CA LYS A 201 19.47 8.16 2.78
C LYS A 201 18.11 8.70 2.36
N HIS A 202 17.07 7.92 2.64
CA HIS A 202 15.71 8.34 2.41
C HIS A 202 15.16 8.91 3.72
N GLU A 203 15.00 10.22 3.78
CA GLU A 203 14.41 10.91 4.93
C GLU A 203 13.02 11.45 4.56
N LEU A 204 12.12 11.55 5.55
CA LEU A 204 10.74 11.98 5.34
C LEU A 204 10.60 13.33 4.63
N HIS A 205 11.53 14.28 4.84
CA HIS A 205 11.51 15.59 4.20
C HIS A 205 11.93 15.57 2.73
N ASN A 206 12.61 14.51 2.28
CA ASN A 206 13.12 14.35 0.92
C ASN A 206 12.13 13.61 0.01
N ILE A 207 10.84 13.63 0.33
CA ILE A 207 9.80 12.96 -0.44
C ILE A 207 8.92 14.03 -1.07
N ALA A 208 8.62 13.87 -2.35
CA ALA A 208 7.67 14.75 -3.02
C ALA A 208 6.35 14.74 -2.25
N THR A 209 5.89 15.91 -1.82
CA THR A 209 4.66 16.00 -1.01
C THR A 209 3.40 15.99 -1.84
N SER A 210 3.54 16.23 -3.13
CA SER A 210 2.45 16.23 -4.11
C SER A 210 3.00 15.84 -5.47
N ILE A 211 2.14 15.21 -6.27
CA ILE A 211 2.40 14.88 -7.67
C ILE A 211 1.23 15.37 -8.52
N GLN A 212 1.49 15.65 -9.78
CA GLN A 212 0.51 16.07 -10.76
C GLN A 212 0.39 15.01 -11.85
N LEU A 213 -0.82 14.46 -11.99
CA LEU A 213 -1.13 13.47 -13.00
C LEU A 213 -2.34 13.97 -13.79
N GLN A 214 -2.11 14.30 -15.06
CA GLN A 214 -3.09 15.01 -15.89
C GLN A 214 -3.53 16.33 -15.23
N SER A 215 -4.83 16.53 -15.04
CA SER A 215 -5.40 17.71 -14.38
C SER A 215 -5.55 17.56 -12.86
N ASN A 216 -5.11 16.45 -12.28
CA ASN A 216 -5.31 16.14 -10.87
C ASN A 216 -4.00 16.30 -10.08
N THR A 217 -4.12 16.85 -8.88
CA THR A 217 -3.03 16.92 -7.89
C THR A 217 -3.30 15.91 -6.80
N TYR A 218 -2.34 15.02 -6.57
CA TYR A 218 -2.37 14.03 -5.50
C TYR A 218 -1.40 14.47 -4.40
N THR A 219 -1.75 14.21 -3.14
CA THR A 219 -0.98 14.70 -1.98
C THR A 219 -0.55 13.53 -1.13
N LEU A 220 0.74 13.45 -0.82
CA LEU A 220 1.30 12.38 -0.01
C LEU A 220 0.56 12.26 1.33
N THR A 221 -0.10 11.13 1.54
CA THR A 221 -0.84 10.80 2.78
C THR A 221 0.04 10.03 3.75
N GLY A 222 0.90 9.15 3.23
CA GLY A 222 1.80 8.36 4.04
C GLY A 222 2.60 7.33 3.28
N ILE A 223 3.37 6.57 4.06
CA ILE A 223 4.40 5.65 3.60
C ILE A 223 4.27 4.38 4.42
N VAL A 224 4.26 3.24 3.75
CA VAL A 224 4.50 1.95 4.40
C VAL A 224 6.00 1.72 4.40
N ASN A 225 6.58 1.67 5.59
CA ASN A 225 8.00 1.52 5.83
C ASN A 225 8.31 0.11 6.31
N TYR A 226 9.40 -0.48 5.81
CA TYR A 226 9.89 -1.78 6.25
C TYR A 226 11.17 -1.64 7.07
N ALA A 227 11.12 -2.12 8.30
CA ALA A 227 12.31 -2.32 9.10
C ALA A 227 12.86 -3.73 8.86
N LYS A 228 14.05 -3.81 8.25
CA LYS A 228 14.78 -5.08 8.11
C LYS A 228 15.08 -5.67 9.49
N PRO A 229 15.07 -7.01 9.63
CA PRO A 229 15.44 -7.67 10.87
C PRO A 229 16.91 -7.37 11.24
N ILE A 230 17.17 -7.16 12.54
CA ILE A 230 18.50 -6.79 13.06
C ILE A 230 19.48 -8.00 13.02
N SER A 231 18.99 -9.23 12.82
CA SER A 231 19.83 -10.44 12.77
C SER A 231 19.28 -11.51 11.83
N ASN A 232 20.15 -12.39 11.30
CA ASN A 232 19.84 -13.55 10.46
C ASN A 232 19.00 -14.65 11.15
N ARG A 233 18.36 -14.36 12.29
CA ARG A 233 17.54 -15.31 13.03
C ARG A 233 16.06 -14.99 12.81
N LEU A 234 15.42 -15.70 11.88
CA LEU A 234 13.99 -16.00 11.82
C LEU A 234 12.97 -14.85 11.90
N ASP A 235 13.39 -13.59 12.00
CA ASP A 235 12.49 -12.42 12.03
C ASP A 235 12.20 -11.98 10.59
N ASP A 236 10.92 -11.95 10.23
CA ASP A 236 10.44 -11.63 8.88
C ASP A 236 10.45 -10.11 8.57
N GLY A 237 11.11 -9.31 9.41
CA GLY A 237 11.06 -7.85 9.42
C GLY A 237 9.73 -7.30 9.95
N HIS A 238 9.59 -5.98 9.92
CA HIS A 238 8.42 -5.31 10.51
C HIS A 238 7.94 -4.12 9.69
N TYR A 239 6.65 -4.08 9.40
CA TYR A 239 6.02 -2.95 8.71
C TYR A 239 5.48 -1.92 9.69
N THR A 240 5.72 -0.66 9.37
CA THR A 240 5.23 0.52 10.09
C THR A 240 4.67 1.52 9.10
N ALA A 241 3.82 2.44 9.56
CA ALA A 241 3.31 3.52 8.72
C ALA A 241 3.82 4.87 9.21
N TYR A 242 4.36 5.67 8.29
CA TYR A 242 4.60 7.09 8.50
C TYR A 242 3.53 7.86 7.76
N ALA A 243 2.65 8.56 8.48
CA ALA A 243 1.58 9.33 7.88
C ALA A 243 1.78 10.82 8.10
N ARG A 244 1.39 11.62 7.10
CA ARG A 244 1.56 13.07 7.09
C ARG A 244 0.21 13.74 7.29
N THR A 245 0.15 14.66 8.26
CA THR A 245 -1.03 15.53 8.44
C THR A 245 -0.57 16.99 8.48
N GLY A 246 -0.81 17.71 7.39
CA GLY A 246 -0.24 19.05 7.20
C GLY A 246 1.29 18.99 7.15
N ILE A 247 1.95 19.66 8.10
CA ILE A 247 3.42 19.69 8.20
C ILE A 247 4.00 18.63 9.15
N HIS A 248 3.16 17.88 9.85
CA HIS A 248 3.59 16.94 10.89
C HIS A 248 3.61 15.50 10.38
N TRP A 249 4.58 14.74 10.89
CA TRP A 249 4.72 13.31 10.65
C TRP A 249 4.40 12.50 11.89
N TYR A 250 3.68 11.41 11.69
CA TYR A 250 3.31 10.46 12.74
C TYR A 250 3.70 9.04 12.35
N LEU A 251 4.41 8.38 13.25
CA LEU A 251 4.70 6.95 13.19
C LEU A 251 3.55 6.17 13.83
N TYR A 252 3.02 5.23 13.07
CA TYR A 252 2.09 4.20 13.50
C TYR A 252 2.83 2.86 13.46
N ASP A 253 3.18 2.39 14.65
CA ASP A 253 3.78 1.08 14.88
C ASP A 253 2.80 0.24 15.69
N ASP A 254 2.40 -0.89 15.12
CA ASP A 254 1.38 -1.76 15.68
C ASP A 254 1.82 -2.42 17.01
N LEU A 255 3.12 -2.36 17.32
CA LEU A 255 3.70 -2.80 18.58
C LEU A 255 3.54 -1.74 19.68
N LYS A 256 3.27 -0.48 19.33
CA LYS A 256 3.09 0.63 20.27
C LYS A 256 1.60 0.86 20.55
N LYS A 257 1.31 1.41 21.74
CA LYS A 257 -0.08 1.72 22.15
C LYS A 257 -0.64 2.98 21.51
N LYS A 258 0.23 3.90 21.08
CA LYS A 258 -0.13 5.22 20.54
C LYS A 258 0.81 5.55 19.39
N ARG A 259 0.30 6.34 18.43
CA ARG A 259 1.13 6.98 17.41
C ARG A 259 2.19 7.88 18.07
N GLN A 260 3.33 8.03 17.42
CA GLN A 260 4.42 8.88 17.87
C GLN A 260 4.64 9.99 16.86
N THR A 261 4.85 11.23 17.32
CA THR A 261 5.33 12.30 16.44
C THR A 261 6.79 12.04 16.11
N VAL A 262 7.15 12.21 14.84
CA VAL A 262 8.53 12.05 14.36
C VAL A 262 8.99 13.29 13.60
N THR A 263 10.30 13.45 13.49
CA THR A 263 10.92 14.59 12.81
C THR A 263 10.99 14.35 11.31
N SER A 264 11.06 15.40 10.52
CA SER A 264 11.18 15.27 9.06
C SER A 264 12.54 14.70 8.60
N GLN A 265 13.52 14.63 9.51
CA GLN A 265 14.84 14.00 9.31
C GLN A 265 14.83 12.48 9.62
N THR A 266 13.67 11.90 9.96
CA THR A 266 13.61 10.47 10.23
C THR A 266 13.89 9.70 8.94
N GLU A 267 14.91 8.84 9.01
CA GLU A 267 15.28 7.91 7.95
C GLU A 267 14.24 6.78 7.82
N ILE A 268 13.97 6.38 6.59
CA ILE A 268 12.98 5.39 6.22
C ILE A 268 13.52 4.45 5.14
N THR A 269 12.87 3.31 5.01
CA THR A 269 13.02 2.35 3.93
C THR A 269 11.63 2.06 3.36
N PRO A 270 11.16 2.88 2.41
CA PRO A 270 9.79 2.81 1.94
C PRO A 270 9.56 1.55 1.11
N HIS A 271 8.41 0.91 1.33
CA HIS A 271 7.87 -0.14 0.47
C HIS A 271 6.70 0.37 -0.37
N ILE A 272 5.89 1.27 0.17
CA ILE A 272 4.77 1.88 -0.54
C ILE A 272 4.75 3.37 -0.23
N LEU A 273 4.63 4.20 -1.26
CA LEU A 273 4.20 5.59 -1.14
C LEU A 273 2.71 5.70 -1.49
N SER A 274 1.94 6.47 -0.74
CA SER A 274 0.52 6.73 -1.01
C SER A 274 0.23 8.21 -1.15
N TYR A 275 -0.33 8.59 -2.29
CA TYR A 275 -0.76 9.95 -2.65
C TYR A 275 -2.26 10.03 -2.95
#